data_AF-A0A6A1UM53-F1
#
_entry.id   AF-A0A6A1UM53-F1
#
_cell.length_a   1.000
_cell.length_b   1.000
_cell.length_c   1.000
_cell.angle_alpha   90.00
_cell.angle_beta   90.00
_cell.angle_gamma   90.00
#
_symmetry.space_group_name_H-M   'P 1'
#
loop_
_entity.id
_entity.type
_entity.pdbx_description
1 polymer ?
#
loop_
_entity_poly.entity_id
_entity_poly.type
_entity_poly.pdbx_seq_one_letter_code
_entity_poly.pdbx_strand_id
1 'polypeptide(L)'
;MGIYYDDIYITLTYNDSAVIGSHSLPSFYQGYRETTIYVVLVNADHLQQLWKGITNRTTVFRVCLENVVRYKIFRSQTKHHRIYNEAYVPVGSDGRMSGAKTIKLQHTSKLLRKT
;
A
#
# COMPACT_ATOMS: atom_id res chain seq x y z
N MET A 1 -10.88 -13.14 -18.02
CA MET A 1 -10.15 -13.38 -16.77
C MET A 1 -10.69 -12.50 -15.66
N GLY A 2 -11.32 -13.10 -14.65
CA GLY A 2 -11.67 -12.38 -13.43
C GLY A 2 -10.61 -12.60 -12.35
N ILE A 3 -10.60 -11.75 -11.34
CA ILE A 3 -9.61 -11.75 -10.26
C ILE A 3 -10.35 -11.75 -8.93
N TYR A 4 -10.06 -12.73 -8.08
CA TYR A 4 -10.43 -12.69 -6.67
C TYR A 4 -9.31 -12.02 -5.91
N TYR A 5 -9.61 -10.88 -5.30
CA TYR A 5 -8.73 -10.23 -4.33
C TYR A 5 -9.13 -10.74 -2.96
N ASP A 6 -8.17 -11.26 -2.21
CA ASP A 6 -8.32 -11.38 -0.76
C ASP A 6 -8.26 -9.97 -0.13
N ASP A 7 -8.31 -9.87 1.19
CA ASP A 7 -8.23 -8.58 1.86
C ASP A 7 -6.96 -7.82 1.44
N ILE A 8 -7.10 -6.53 1.14
CA ILE A 8 -5.99 -5.65 0.79
C ILE A 8 -5.57 -4.91 2.04
N TYR A 9 -4.32 -5.06 2.44
CA TYR A 9 -3.73 -4.36 3.58
C TYR A 9 -2.91 -3.19 3.09
N ILE A 10 -3.21 -2.01 3.63
CA ILE A 10 -2.49 -0.77 3.35
C ILE A 10 -1.87 -0.31 4.64
N THR A 11 -0.56 -0.12 4.63
CA THR A 11 0.21 0.26 5.82
C THR A 11 1.03 1.50 5.50
N LEU A 12 0.95 2.50 6.37
CA LEU A 12 1.75 3.70 6.32
C LEU A 12 2.83 3.62 7.40
N THR A 13 4.08 3.72 6.99
CA THR A 13 5.25 3.60 7.87
C THR A 13 6.13 4.85 7.80
N TYR A 14 6.79 5.13 8.92
CA TYR A 14 7.75 6.21 9.09
C TYR A 14 9.12 5.62 9.47
N ASN A 15 10.19 6.12 8.85
CA ASN A 15 11.58 5.64 9.05
C ASN A 15 11.71 4.11 8.98
N ASP A 16 11.01 3.47 8.05
CA ASP A 16 11.04 2.02 7.77
C ASP A 16 10.75 1.09 8.96
N SER A 17 10.24 1.60 10.09
CA SER A 17 10.11 0.83 11.33
C SER A 17 8.84 1.15 12.12
N ALA A 18 8.37 2.40 12.10
CA ALA A 18 7.19 2.79 12.85
C ALA A 18 5.94 2.78 11.94
N VAL A 19 5.00 1.86 12.20
CA VAL A 19 3.67 1.93 11.59
C VAL A 19 2.94 3.11 12.20
N ILE A 20 2.57 4.08 11.37
CA ILE A 20 1.87 5.29 11.82
C ILE A 20 0.37 5.23 11.53
N GLY A 21 -0.05 4.33 10.65
CA GLY A 21 -1.46 4.12 10.32
C GLY A 21 -1.64 2.90 9.42
N SER A 22 -2.82 2.29 9.46
CA SER A 22 -3.16 1.16 8.60
C SER A 22 -4.65 1.17 8.22
N HIS A 23 -4.97 0.50 7.12
CA HIS A 23 -6.34 0.28 6.69
C HIS A 23 -6.42 -1.06 5.93
N SER A 24 -7.54 -1.76 6.05
CA SER A 24 -7.81 -2.96 5.24
C SER A 24 -9.05 -2.75 4.38
N LEU A 25 -9.00 -3.21 3.13
CA LEU A 25 -10.17 -3.34 2.28
C LEU A 25 -10.60 -4.81 2.27
N PRO A 26 -11.91 -5.09 2.39
CA PRO A 26 -12.41 -6.46 2.33
C PRO A 26 -12.18 -7.07 0.96
N SER A 27 -11.99 -8.39 0.94
CA SER A 27 -11.92 -9.20 -0.26
C SER A 27 -13.10 -8.97 -1.21
N PHE A 28 -12.82 -9.02 -2.51
CA PHE A 28 -13.82 -8.84 -3.55
C PHE A 28 -13.45 -9.57 -4.84
N TYR A 29 -14.47 -9.82 -5.66
CA TYR A 29 -14.29 -10.38 -7.00
C TYR A 29 -14.40 -9.28 -8.06
N GLN A 30 -13.36 -9.14 -8.87
CA GLN A 30 -13.36 -8.28 -10.05
C GLN A 30 -13.66 -9.12 -11.30
N GLY A 31 -14.72 -8.72 -12.01
CA GLY A 31 -15.16 -9.36 -13.25
C GLY A 31 -14.17 -9.22 -14.41
N TYR A 32 -14.46 -9.87 -15.52
CA TYR A 32 -13.62 -9.77 -16.71
C TYR A 32 -13.72 -8.37 -17.35
N ARG A 33 -12.57 -7.73 -17.60
CA ARG A 33 -12.46 -6.37 -18.16
C ARG A 33 -13.09 -5.27 -17.30
N GLU A 34 -13.39 -5.58 -16.04
CA GLU A 34 -13.84 -4.58 -15.08
C GLU A 34 -12.63 -3.87 -14.47
N THR A 35 -12.80 -2.60 -14.10
CA THR A 35 -11.82 -1.81 -13.35
C THR A 35 -12.47 -1.28 -12.09
N THR A 36 -11.91 -1.60 -10.93
CA THR A 36 -12.39 -1.12 -9.64
C THR A 36 -11.43 -0.08 -9.07
N ILE A 37 -11.96 1.07 -8.67
CA ILE A 37 -11.20 2.16 -8.06
C ILE A 37 -11.67 2.34 -6.62
N TYR A 38 -10.73 2.36 -5.69
CA TYR A 38 -10.98 2.63 -4.27
C TYR A 38 -10.30 3.93 -3.85
N VAL A 39 -11.01 4.73 -3.06
CA VAL A 39 -10.44 5.83 -2.29
C VAL A 39 -10.39 5.37 -0.84
N VAL A 40 -9.19 5.33 -0.27
CA VAL A 40 -8.97 4.83 1.10
C VAL A 40 -8.44 5.95 1.96
N LEU A 41 -9.11 6.19 3.08
CA LEU A 41 -8.61 7.06 4.14
C LEU A 41 -7.78 6.22 5.11
N VAL A 42 -6.49 6.53 5.24
CA VAL A 42 -5.61 5.92 6.24
C VAL A 42 -5.41 6.95 7.34
N ASN A 43 -5.99 6.68 8.51
CA ASN A 43 -5.80 7.53 9.68
C ASN A 43 -4.43 7.25 10.32
N ALA A 44 -3.79 8.31 10.81
CA ALA A 44 -2.56 8.17 11.56
C ALA A 44 -2.90 7.94 13.04
N ASP A 45 -2.68 6.71 13.52
CA ASP A 45 -2.89 6.34 14.92
C ASP A 45 -1.82 6.94 15.84
N HIS A 46 -0.62 7.21 15.30
CA HIS A 46 0.53 7.72 16.03
C HIS A 46 0.93 9.13 15.59
N LEU A 47 0.04 10.11 15.86
CA LEU A 47 0.25 11.52 15.52
C LEU A 47 1.58 12.08 16.05
N GLN A 48 2.06 11.69 17.23
CA GLN A 48 3.33 12.18 17.76
C GLN A 48 4.53 11.83 16.88
N GLN A 49 4.55 10.63 16.28
CA GLN A 49 5.62 10.19 15.37
C GLN A 49 5.53 10.94 14.04
N LEU A 50 4.30 11.15 13.55
CA LEU A 50 4.02 11.96 12.36
C LEU A 50 4.49 13.42 12.55
N TRP A 51 4.13 14.07 13.67
CA TRP A 51 4.54 15.44 13.98
C TRP A 51 6.04 15.60 14.15
N LYS A 52 6.72 14.63 14.79
CA LYS A 52 8.19 14.61 14.89
C LYS A 52 8.84 14.56 13.49
N GLY A 53 8.30 13.73 12.60
CA GLY A 53 8.75 13.67 11.23
C GLY A 53 8.58 14.99 10.49
N ILE A 54 7.38 15.58 10.54
CA ILE A 54 7.08 16.85 9.84
C ILE A 54 7.99 17.97 10.37
N THR A 55 8.21 18.04 11.69
CA THR A 55 9.04 19.07 12.34
C THR A 55 10.51 18.96 11.92
N ASN A 56 11.01 17.75 11.64
CA ASN A 56 12.36 17.51 11.14
C ASN A 56 12.54 17.82 9.63
N ARG A 57 11.52 18.39 8.98
CA ARG A 57 11.54 19.00 7.63
C ARG A 57 11.95 18.11 6.45
N THR A 58 12.15 16.81 6.67
CA THR A 58 12.58 15.87 5.63
C THR A 58 11.99 14.48 5.87
N THR A 59 10.66 14.38 5.92
CA THR A 59 10.02 13.07 6.17
C THR A 59 9.57 12.43 4.89
N VAL A 60 10.06 11.21 4.67
CA VAL A 60 9.57 10.32 3.62
C VAL A 60 8.77 9.23 4.31
N PHE A 61 7.47 9.17 4.03
CA PHE A 61 6.65 8.05 4.47
C PHE A 61 6.74 6.92 3.46
N ARG A 62 6.68 5.68 3.94
CA ARG A 62 6.60 4.51 3.09
C ARG A 62 5.21 3.92 3.17
N VAL A 63 4.53 3.87 2.03
CA VAL A 63 3.23 3.25 1.87
C VAL A 63 3.45 1.85 1.33
N CYS A 64 2.95 0.84 2.03
CA CYS A 64 2.99 -0.55 1.61
C CYS A 64 1.57 -1.03 1.32
N LEU A 65 1.41 -1.76 0.21
CA LEU A 65 0.19 -2.45 -0.16
C LEU A 65 0.50 -3.94 -0.27
N GLU A 66 -0.15 -4.73 0.57
CA GLU A 66 -0.07 -6.18 0.57
C GLU A 66 -1.43 -6.77 0.22
N ASN A 67 -1.43 -7.73 -0.70
CA ASN A 67 -2.63 -8.44 -1.09
C ASN A 67 -2.30 -9.85 -1.58
N VAL A 68 -3.32 -10.71 -1.61
CA VAL A 68 -3.27 -12.00 -2.26
C VAL A 68 -4.36 -12.08 -3.33
N VAL A 69 -3.98 -12.46 -4.55
CA VAL A 69 -4.92 -12.62 -5.65
C VAL A 69 -5.01 -14.07 -6.12
N ARG A 70 -6.20 -14.44 -6.60
CA ARG A 70 -6.44 -15.68 -7.36
C ARG A 70 -7.10 -15.34 -8.69
N TYR A 71 -6.61 -15.94 -9.75
CA TYR A 71 -7.07 -15.67 -11.10
C TYR A 71 -8.09 -16.73 -11.52
N LYS A 72 -9.29 -16.31 -11.98
CA LYS A 72 -10.35 -17.22 -12.44
C LYS A 72 -10.24 -17.53 -13.95
N ILE A 73 -9.69 -18.69 -14.30
CA ILE A 73 -9.53 -19.17 -15.69
C ILE A 73 -10.69 -20.14 -15.99
N PHE A 74 -11.63 -19.75 -16.86
CA PHE A 74 -12.82 -20.55 -17.17
C PHE A 74 -13.57 -21.03 -15.90
N ARG A 75 -13.53 -22.34 -15.61
CA ARG A 75 -14.16 -22.98 -14.45
C ARG A 75 -13.20 -23.23 -13.28
N SER A 76 -11.92 -22.86 -13.38
CA SER A 76 -10.92 -23.10 -12.34
C SER A 76 -10.33 -21.79 -11.79
N GLN A 77 -9.71 -21.87 -10.62
CA GLN A 77 -8.98 -20.78 -9.98
C GLN A 77 -7.50 -21.14 -9.92
N THR A 78 -6.62 -20.15 -10.08
CA THR A 78 -5.18 -20.35 -9.86
C THR A 78 -4.88 -20.48 -8.36
N LYS A 79 -3.62 -20.80 -8.06
CA LYS A 79 -3.08 -20.67 -6.71
C LYS A 79 -3.10 -19.20 -6.26
N HIS A 80 -2.92 -19.01 -4.96
CA HIS A 80 -2.75 -17.69 -4.35
C HIS A 80 -1.44 -17.06 -4.82
N HIS A 81 -1.52 -15.83 -5.32
CA HIS A 81 -0.38 -15.02 -5.72
C HIS A 81 -0.29 -13.81 -4.80
N ARG A 82 0.80 -13.70 -4.04
CA ARG A 82 1.05 -12.55 -3.19
C ARG A 82 1.51 -11.37 -4.03
N ILE A 83 0.97 -10.21 -3.74
CA ILE A 83 1.34 -8.93 -4.31
C ILE A 83 1.80 -8.06 -3.15
N TYR A 84 3.03 -7.59 -3.23
CA TYR A 84 3.58 -6.60 -2.31
C TYR A 84 4.16 -5.46 -3.12
N ASN A 85 3.60 -4.27 -2.95
CA ASN A 85 4.12 -3.07 -3.58
C ASN A 85 4.32 -1.97 -2.54
N GLU A 86 5.31 -1.12 -2.78
CA GLU A 86 5.60 0.00 -1.90
C GLU A 86 5.89 1.27 -2.68
N ALA A 87 5.71 2.41 -2.02
CA ALA A 87 6.20 3.69 -2.50
C ALA A 87 6.63 4.58 -1.36
N TYR A 88 7.55 5.47 -1.69
CA TYR A 88 8.06 6.50 -0.81
C TYR A 88 7.39 7.83 -1.15
N VAL A 89 6.74 8.43 -0.15
CA VAL A 89 5.95 9.65 -0.24
C VAL A 89 6.65 10.75 0.55
N PRO A 90 7.37 11.66 -0.13
CA PRO A 90 7.99 12.79 0.55
C PRO A 90 6.92 13.77 1.04
N VAL A 91 7.06 14.24 2.27
CA VAL A 91 6.17 15.19 2.92
C VAL A 91 6.97 16.41 3.38
N GLY A 92 6.45 17.59 3.04
CA GLY A 92 7.02 18.87 3.41
C GLY A 92 6.78 19.25 4.87
N SER A 93 7.42 20.33 5.29
CA SER A 93 7.29 20.89 6.64
C SER A 93 5.88 21.40 6.97
N ASP A 94 5.04 21.61 5.96
CA ASP A 94 3.63 21.98 6.09
C ASP A 94 2.71 20.76 6.29
N GLY A 95 3.27 19.55 6.35
CA GLY A 95 2.52 18.31 6.46
C GLY A 95 1.84 17.87 5.17
N ARG A 96 2.12 18.54 4.03
CA ARG A 96 1.58 18.19 2.72
C ARG A 96 2.59 17.37 1.94
N MET A 97 2.10 16.52 1.04
CA MET A 97 2.97 15.79 0.13
C MET A 97 3.76 16.77 -0.73
N SER A 98 5.08 16.57 -0.78
CA SER A 98 6.00 17.34 -1.60
C SER A 98 6.19 16.65 -2.96
N GLY A 99 6.33 17.42 -4.04
CA GLY A 99 6.59 16.87 -5.38
C GLY A 99 5.38 16.24 -6.07
N ALA A 100 5.56 15.08 -6.69
CA ALA A 100 4.58 14.47 -7.59
C ALA A 100 3.34 13.96 -6.83
N LYS A 101 2.14 14.29 -7.34
CA LYS A 101 0.87 13.89 -6.71
C LYS A 101 0.46 12.45 -6.98
N THR A 102 1.01 11.84 -8.03
CA THR A 102 0.70 10.48 -8.44
C THR A 102 1.96 9.64 -8.31
N ILE A 103 2.08 8.93 -7.20
CA ILE A 103 3.21 8.07 -6.91
C ILE A 103 2.80 6.63 -7.21
N LYS A 104 3.46 6.01 -8.18
CA LYS A 104 3.21 4.60 -8.53
C LYS A 104 3.89 3.71 -7.50
N LEU A 105 3.12 2.77 -6.94
CA LEU A 105 3.67 1.70 -6.12
C LEU A 105 4.56 0.81 -7.00
N GLN A 106 5.73 0.45 -6.49
CA GLN A 106 6.68 -0.43 -7.15
C GLN A 106 6.65 -1.78 -6.48
N HIS A 107 6.74 -2.85 -7.28
CA HIS A 107 6.83 -4.20 -6.77
C HIS A 107 8.18 -4.40 -6.08
N THR A 108 8.17 -4.73 -4.79
CA THR A 108 9.39 -5.04 -4.04
C THR A 108 9.84 -6.45 -4.40
N SER A 109 10.67 -6.58 -5.43
CA SER A 109 11.33 -7.85 -5.77
C SER A 109 12.50 -8.19 -4.83
N LYS A 110 12.87 -7.27 -3.93
CA LYS A 110 14.07 -7.34 -3.10
C LYS A 110 13.74 -7.14 -1.63
N LEU A 111 13.32 -8.21 -0.93
CA LEU A 111 13.55 -8.43 0.50
C LEU A 111 13.27 -9.88 0.97
N LEU A 112 13.25 -10.86 0.05
CA LEU A 112 13.39 -12.30 0.35
C LEU A 112 14.61 -12.90 -0.35
N ARG A 113 15.72 -12.15 -0.33
CA ARG A 113 17.04 -12.71 -0.64
C ARG A 113 18.07 -12.09 0.30
N LYS A 114 17.99 -12.47 1.57
CA LYS A 114 19.12 -12.47 2.48
C LYS A 114 18.92 -13.58 3.52
N THR A 115 19.81 -14.57 3.39
CA THR A 115 20.20 -15.66 4.31
C THR A 115 19.13 -16.65 4.73
#